data_AF-A0A8C4N870-F1
#
_entry.id   AF-A0A8C4N870-F1
#
_cell.length_a   1.000
_cell.length_b   1.000
_cell.length_c   1.000
_cell.angle_alpha   90.00
_cell.angle_beta   90.00
_cell.angle_gamma   90.00
#
_symmetry.space_group_name_H-M   'P 1'
#
loop_
_entity.id
_entity.type
_entity.pdbx_description
1 polymer ?
#
loop_
_entity_poly.entity_id
_entity_poly.type
_entity_poly.pdbx_seq_one_letter_code
_entity_poly.pdbx_strand_id
1 'polypeptide(L)'
;MRRPPPDKKGSERELLLDTLADRGRSAWHLGAVWALSQFEDDEVFLGNFPDQLFVDQHTLAAQDRFRQELHALSSSIAARNRGKRLIYNYLSPDRIPNSVAV
;
A
#
# COMPACT_ATOMS: atom_id res chain seq x y z
N MET A 1 -3.27 -12.08 -20.01
CA MET A 1 -2.67 -12.14 -21.36
C MET A 1 -3.58 -12.99 -22.24
N ARG A 2 -3.79 -12.61 -23.51
CA ARG A 2 -4.71 -13.30 -24.44
C ARG A 2 -4.01 -14.17 -25.49
N ARG A 3 -2.68 -14.13 -25.58
CA ARG A 3 -1.85 -14.93 -26.48
C ARG A 3 -0.72 -15.63 -25.69
N PRO A 4 -0.15 -16.73 -26.19
CA PRO A 4 1.02 -17.35 -25.57
C PRO A 4 2.23 -16.39 -25.60
N PRO A 5 3.24 -16.63 -24.74
CA PRO A 5 4.51 -15.90 -24.81
C PRO A 5 5.16 -16.04 -26.20
N PRO A 6 5.82 -14.99 -26.71
CA PRO A 6 6.47 -15.04 -28.02
C PRO A 6 7.64 -16.03 -28.02
N ASP A 7 7.76 -16.81 -29.09
CA ASP A 7 8.84 -17.77 -29.33
C ASP A 7 10.00 -17.18 -30.15
N LYS A 8 9.80 -15.99 -30.74
CA LYS A 8 10.77 -15.26 -31.56
C LYS A 8 10.85 -13.79 -31.16
N LYS A 9 12.03 -13.19 -31.38
CA LYS A 9 12.26 -11.75 -31.19
C LYS A 9 11.66 -10.94 -32.35
N GLY A 10 11.36 -9.66 -32.11
CA GLY A 10 10.86 -8.74 -33.15
C GLY A 10 9.33 -8.70 -33.29
N SER A 11 8.59 -8.99 -32.22
CA SER A 11 7.13 -8.92 -32.20
C SER A 11 6.61 -7.54 -32.59
N GLU A 12 5.65 -7.51 -33.50
CA GLU A 12 5.01 -6.29 -34.01
C GLU A 12 4.07 -5.65 -32.98
N ARG A 13 3.80 -4.35 -33.14
CA ARG A 13 2.97 -3.57 -32.22
C ARG A 13 1.53 -4.09 -32.17
N GLU A 14 0.99 -4.54 -33.29
CA GLU A 14 -0.35 -5.13 -33.39
C GLU A 14 -0.46 -6.37 -32.51
N LEU A 15 0.57 -7.23 -32.51
CA LEU A 15 0.61 -8.45 -31.68
C LEU A 15 0.58 -8.09 -30.18
N LEU A 16 1.22 -7.00 -29.77
CA LEU A 16 1.19 -6.53 -28.39
C LEU A 16 -0.24 -6.15 -27.97
N LEU A 17 -0.92 -5.35 -28.78
CA LEU A 17 -2.30 -4.91 -28.50
C LEU A 17 -3.27 -6.10 -28.40
N ASP A 18 -3.08 -7.11 -29.25
CA ASP A 18 -3.86 -8.34 -29.20
C ASP A 18 -3.54 -9.22 -27.99
N THR A 19 -2.34 -9.12 -27.43
CA THR A 19 -1.88 -9.91 -26.28
C THR A 19 -2.34 -9.30 -24.95
N LEU A 20 -2.40 -7.96 -24.86
CA LEU A 20 -2.90 -7.24 -23.69
C LEU A 20 -4.36 -7.56 -23.39
N ALA A 21 -4.81 -7.26 -22.17
CA ALA A 21 -6.21 -7.40 -21.80
C ALA A 21 -7.11 -6.57 -22.74
N ASP A 22 -8.30 -7.10 -23.06
CA ASP A 22 -9.32 -6.30 -23.75
C ASP A 22 -9.86 -5.18 -22.85
N ARG A 23 -10.65 -4.29 -23.44
CA ARG A 23 -11.18 -3.11 -22.72
C ARG A 23 -12.02 -3.51 -21.50
N GLY A 24 -12.84 -4.55 -21.61
CA GLY A 24 -13.70 -5.00 -20.51
C GLY A 24 -12.90 -5.53 -19.34
N ARG A 25 -11.93 -6.42 -19.62
CA ARG A 25 -11.01 -6.92 -18.60
C ARG A 25 -10.17 -5.79 -17.99
N SER A 26 -9.65 -4.88 -18.82
CA SER A 26 -8.84 -3.75 -18.35
C SER A 26 -9.64 -2.82 -17.42
N ALA A 27 -10.90 -2.54 -17.75
CA ALA A 27 -11.79 -1.75 -16.91
C ALA A 27 -12.03 -2.40 -15.54
N TRP A 28 -12.33 -3.71 -15.52
CA TRP A 28 -12.50 -4.46 -14.28
C TRP A 28 -11.22 -4.51 -13.43
N HIS A 29 -10.06 -4.70 -14.05
CA HIS A 29 -8.78 -4.68 -13.33
C HIS A 29 -8.54 -3.31 -12.71
N LEU A 30 -8.78 -2.23 -13.45
CA LEU A 30 -8.63 -0.87 -12.93
C LEU A 30 -9.57 -0.59 -11.76
N GLY A 31 -10.84 -0.99 -11.88
CA GLY A 31 -11.82 -0.84 -10.81
C GLY A 31 -11.41 -1.61 -9.54
N ALA A 32 -10.98 -2.86 -9.71
CA ALA A 32 -10.54 -3.69 -8.59
C ALA A 32 -9.30 -3.12 -7.88
N VAL A 33 -8.23 -2.79 -8.63
CA VAL A 33 -7.01 -2.23 -8.01
C VAL A 33 -7.25 -0.86 -7.40
N TRP A 34 -8.13 -0.05 -7.98
CA TRP A 34 -8.50 1.23 -7.40
C TRP A 34 -9.22 1.05 -6.07
N ALA A 35 -10.28 0.23 -6.04
CA ALA A 35 -11.08 -0.01 -4.84
C ALA A 35 -10.24 -0.61 -3.69
N LEU A 36 -9.39 -1.60 -3.98
CA LEU A 36 -8.57 -2.29 -2.98
C LEU A 36 -7.33 -1.51 -2.53
N SER A 37 -7.06 -0.34 -3.11
CA SER A 37 -5.90 0.49 -2.73
C SER A 37 -6.31 1.78 -1.99
N GLN A 38 -7.60 1.97 -1.69
CA GLN A 38 -8.06 3.11 -0.90
C GLN A 38 -7.95 2.81 0.59
N PHE A 39 -7.92 3.87 1.39
CA PHE A 39 -8.16 3.80 2.83
C PHE A 39 -9.59 4.21 3.12
N GLU A 40 -10.15 3.70 4.21
CA GLU A 40 -11.43 4.19 4.74
C GLU A 40 -11.24 5.57 5.41
N ASP A 41 -12.32 6.34 5.52
CA ASP A 41 -12.27 7.68 6.15
C ASP A 41 -11.88 7.62 7.63
N ASP A 42 -12.22 6.51 8.31
CA ASP A 42 -11.93 6.22 9.71
C ASP A 42 -10.83 5.16 9.91
N GLU A 43 -9.93 5.02 8.92
CA GLU A 43 -8.84 4.04 8.94
C GLU A 43 -7.99 4.13 10.21
N VAL A 44 -7.83 2.98 10.89
CA VAL A 44 -7.01 2.86 12.09
C VAL A 44 -5.60 2.44 11.70
N PHE A 45 -4.66 3.38 11.70
CA PHE A 45 -3.26 3.13 11.39
C PHE A 45 -2.48 2.45 12.52
N LEU A 46 -1.31 1.92 12.16
CA LEU A 46 -0.44 1.14 13.02
C LEU A 46 -0.10 1.87 14.32
N GLY A 47 -0.35 1.22 15.45
CA GLY A 47 -0.07 1.76 16.79
C GLY A 47 -1.16 2.67 17.34
N ASN A 48 -2.25 2.91 16.60
CA ASN A 48 -3.45 3.56 17.14
C ASN A 48 -4.40 2.51 17.72
N PHE A 49 -4.56 2.46 19.04
CA PHE A 49 -5.45 1.51 19.70
C PHE A 49 -6.64 2.27 20.30
N PRO A 50 -7.77 2.41 19.57
CA PRO A 50 -8.95 3.13 20.07
C PRO A 50 -9.60 2.38 21.25
N ASP A 51 -9.60 1.04 21.20
CA ASP A 51 -10.10 0.20 22.27
C ASP A 51 -9.05 0.03 23.36
N GLN A 52 -9.33 0.60 24.55
CA GLN A 52 -8.47 0.47 25.72
C GLN A 52 -8.68 -0.89 26.41
N LEU A 53 -8.12 -1.94 25.81
CA LEU A 53 -8.16 -3.30 26.36
C LEU A 53 -7.19 -3.48 27.55
N PHE A 54 -6.12 -2.68 27.60
CA PHE A 54 -5.14 -2.68 28.68
C PHE A 54 -5.30 -1.41 29.52
N VAL A 55 -5.21 -1.57 30.84
CA VAL A 55 -5.30 -0.48 31.82
C VAL A 55 -4.07 -0.42 32.72
N ASP A 56 -3.17 -1.39 32.61
CA ASP A 56 -1.96 -1.43 33.41
C ASP A 56 -0.94 -0.41 32.89
N GLN A 57 -0.26 0.26 33.81
CA GLN A 57 0.65 1.36 33.48
C GLN A 57 1.84 0.92 32.62
N HIS A 58 2.30 -0.33 32.79
CA HIS A 58 3.45 -0.84 32.05
C HIS A 58 3.13 -1.04 30.56
N THR A 59 1.97 -1.63 30.24
CA THR A 59 1.51 -1.83 28.87
C THR A 59 1.17 -0.50 28.22
N LEU A 60 0.53 0.43 28.95
CA LEU A 60 0.27 1.78 28.43
C LEU A 60 1.57 2.51 28.08
N ALA A 61 2.59 2.46 28.95
CA ALA A 61 3.90 3.04 28.67
C ALA A 61 4.60 2.37 27.47
N ALA A 62 4.43 1.06 27.30
CA ALA A 62 4.95 0.34 26.13
C ALA A 62 4.24 0.76 24.83
N GLN A 63 2.91 0.94 24.85
CA GLN A 63 2.15 1.46 23.71
C GLN A 63 2.56 2.88 23.35
N ASP A 64 2.76 3.75 24.35
CA ASP A 64 3.26 5.11 24.15
C ASP A 64 4.63 5.13 23.48
N ARG A 65 5.56 4.32 23.98
CA ARG A 65 6.88 4.16 23.40
C ARG A 65 6.80 3.66 21.96
N PHE A 66 5.96 2.65 21.69
CA PHE A 66 5.75 2.13 20.35
C PHE A 66 5.27 3.23 19.39
N ARG A 67 4.28 4.03 19.79
CA ARG A 67 3.79 5.18 18.99
C ARG A 67 4.89 6.20 18.70
N GLN A 68 5.71 6.53 19.69
CA GLN A 68 6.82 7.47 19.53
C GLN A 68 7.87 6.96 18.52
N GLU A 69 8.23 5.69 18.60
CA GLU A 69 9.17 5.06 17.66
C GLU A 69 8.61 5.04 16.22
N LEU A 70 7.31 4.76 16.05
CA LEU A 70 6.64 4.83 14.74
C LEU A 70 6.59 6.25 14.17
N HIS A 71 6.34 7.26 14.99
CA HIS A 71 6.37 8.67 14.56
C HIS A 71 7.78 9.10 14.11
N ALA A 72 8.81 8.69 14.85
CA ALA A 72 10.20 8.94 14.47
C ALA A 72 10.57 8.24 13.15
N LEU A 73 10.10 7.01 12.95
CA LEU A 73 10.30 6.27 11.70
C LEU A 73 9.60 6.95 10.51
N SER A 74 8.35 7.39 10.68
CA SER A 74 7.60 8.12 9.66
C SER A 74 8.34 9.40 9.23
N SER A 75 8.87 10.13 10.21
CA SER A 75 9.68 11.33 9.97
C SER A 75 10.96 11.02 9.19
N SER A 76 11.65 9.93 9.54
CA SER A 76 12.85 9.45 8.83
C SER A 76 12.53 9.05 7.39
N ILE A 77 11.41 8.36 7.16
CA ILE A 77 10.92 7.99 5.82
C ILE A 77 10.61 9.25 4.99
N ALA A 78 9.93 10.23 5.57
CA ALA A 78 9.64 11.50 4.91
C ALA A 78 10.93 12.24 4.51
N ALA A 79 11.92 12.30 5.40
CA ALA A 79 13.23 12.88 5.10
C ALA A 79 13.96 12.12 3.98
N ARG A 80 13.97 10.78 4.03
CA ARG A 80 14.55 9.91 3.00
C ARG A 80 13.88 10.10 1.65
N ASN A 81 12.58 10.34 1.61
CA ASN A 81 11.80 10.49 0.38
C ASN A 81 11.93 11.89 -0.23
N ARG A 82 12.39 12.88 0.53
CA ARG A 82 12.59 14.25 0.05
C ARG A 82 13.59 14.27 -1.13
N GLY A 83 13.20 14.93 -2.22
CA GLY A 83 14.05 15.08 -3.41
C GLY A 83 14.17 13.83 -4.29
N LYS A 84 13.48 12.73 -3.98
CA LYS A 84 13.47 11.53 -4.83
C LYS A 84 12.46 11.68 -5.96
N ARG A 85 12.84 11.23 -7.16
CA ARG A 85 11.96 11.16 -8.33
C ARG A 85 10.76 10.23 -8.12
N LEU A 86 10.96 9.15 -7.37
CA LEU A 86 9.92 8.21 -6.98
C LEU A 86 10.05 7.95 -5.47
N ILE A 87 8.99 8.27 -4.73
CA ILE A 87 8.93 8.10 -3.28
C ILE A 87 8.38 6.72 -2.94
N TYR A 88 8.84 6.16 -1.82
CA TYR A 88 8.34 4.88 -1.30
C TYR A 88 7.64 5.11 0.04
N ASN A 89 6.31 5.06 0.04
CA ASN A 89 5.48 5.39 1.20
C ASN A 89 4.69 4.19 1.76
N TYR A 90 4.72 3.02 1.10
CA TYR A 90 3.86 1.88 1.45
C TYR A 90 4.14 1.29 2.84
N LEU A 91 5.34 1.50 3.39
CA LEU A 91 5.72 1.07 4.74
C LEU A 91 5.92 2.25 5.70
N SER A 92 5.34 3.41 5.39
CA SER A 92 5.31 4.52 6.34
C SER A 92 4.25 4.22 7.41
N PRO A 93 4.56 4.23 8.71
CA PRO A 93 3.60 3.86 9.76
C PRO A 93 2.26 4.61 9.72
N ASP A 94 2.26 5.86 9.27
CA ASP A 94 1.07 6.69 9.01
C ASP A 94 0.24 6.24 7.80
N ARG A 95 0.60 5.13 7.15
CA ARG A 95 -0.08 4.54 5.99
C ARG A 95 -0.20 3.03 6.07
N ILE A 96 0.12 2.42 7.22
CA ILE A 96 -0.05 0.99 7.46
C ILE A 96 -1.28 0.82 8.34
N PRO A 97 -2.37 0.20 7.86
CA PRO A 97 -3.51 -0.17 8.70
C PRO A 97 -3.09 -1.11 9.84
N ASN A 98 -3.75 -1.02 10.98
CA ASN A 98 -3.50 -1.89 12.13
C ASN A 98 -3.86 -3.36 11.86
N SER A 99 -4.71 -3.63 10.85
CA SER A 99 -5.20 -4.96 10.51
C SER A 99 -5.49 -5.08 9.01
N VAL A 100 -5.85 -6.28 8.54
CA VAL A 100 -6.33 -6.49 7.17
C VAL A 100 -7.83 -6.22 7.14
N ALA A 101 -8.23 -5.08 6.60
CA ALA A 101 -9.63 -4.64 6.53
C ALA A 101 -10.18 -4.51 5.09
N VAL A 102 -9.31 -4.66 4.08
CA VAL A 102 -9.62 -4.63 2.64
C VAL A 102 -8.79 -5.67 1.88
#